data_AF-A0A6J6T8G6-F1
#
_entry.id   AF-A0A6J6T8G6-F1
#
_cell.length_a   1.000
_cell.length_b   1.000
_cell.length_c   1.000
_cell.angle_alpha   90.00
_cell.angle_beta   90.00
_cell.angle_gamma   90.00
#
_symmetry.space_group_name_H-M   'P 1'
#
loop_
_entity.id
_entity.type
_entity.pdbx_description
1 polymer ?
#
loop_
_entity_poly.entity_id
_entity_poly.type
_entity_poly.pdbx_seq_one_letter_code
_entity_poly.pdbx_strand_id
1 'polypeptide(L)'
;MLAGNSEQVLPKLAEVINRLSNLQKSLESGDLQEIRSFMEDGKKGRELIPGKHGGVNRDYSYVPIVIDDKPGGLARIFNECAAIGVNVEDLVMEHSPGQEVGLITLALSSNDATLLQRHLVEKGWLAHAPRKNQ
;
A
#
# COMPACT_ATOMS: atom_id res chain seq x y z
N MET A 1 23.72 -11.75 -7.57
CA MET A 1 22.94 -12.97 -7.91
C MET A 1 22.78 -13.83 -6.66
N LEU A 2 21.68 -14.58 -6.53
CA LEU A 2 21.43 -15.48 -5.38
C LEU A 2 22.59 -16.47 -5.14
N ALA A 3 23.26 -16.93 -6.20
CA ALA A 3 24.43 -17.81 -6.12
C ALA A 3 25.60 -17.21 -5.31
N GLY A 4 25.70 -15.88 -5.21
CA GLY A 4 26.75 -15.20 -4.44
C GLY A 4 26.48 -15.09 -2.93
N ASN A 5 25.31 -15.53 -2.46
CA ASN A 5 24.91 -15.55 -1.05
C ASN A 5 24.40 -16.95 -0.65
N SER A 6 24.93 -17.99 -1.30
CA SER A 6 24.42 -19.35 -1.21
C SER A 6 24.58 -19.95 0.19
N GLU A 7 25.67 -19.64 0.89
CA GLU A 7 25.93 -20.11 2.26
C GLU A 7 24.83 -19.67 3.25
N GLN A 8 24.24 -18.49 3.03
CA GLN A 8 23.19 -17.92 3.88
C GLN A 8 21.79 -18.36 3.41
N VAL A 9 21.60 -18.56 2.10
CA VAL A 9 20.30 -18.89 1.49
C VAL A 9 19.98 -20.38 1.62
N LEU A 10 20.96 -21.28 1.46
CA LEU A 10 20.74 -22.73 1.49
C LEU A 10 20.10 -23.23 2.80
N PRO A 11 20.58 -22.82 4.00
CA PRO A 11 19.94 -23.23 5.25
C PRO A 11 18.49 -22.76 5.36
N LYS A 12 18.19 -21.54 4.86
CA LYS A 12 16.83 -20.98 4.90
C LYS A 12 15.89 -21.67 3.92
N LEU A 13 16.38 -22.06 2.75
CA LEU A 13 15.62 -22.88 1.81
C LEU A 13 15.29 -24.26 2.40
N ALA A 14 16.26 -24.90 3.06
CA ALA A 14 16.02 -26.17 3.74
C ALA A 14 14.95 -26.06 4.84
N GLU A 15 14.98 -24.97 5.61
CA GLU A 15 13.96 -24.67 6.62
C GLU A 15 12.55 -24.57 6.00
N VAL A 16 12.40 -23.83 4.90
CA VAL A 16 11.11 -23.70 4.19
C VAL A 16 10.62 -25.04 3.66
N ILE A 17 11.51 -25.83 3.03
CA ILE A 17 11.16 -27.16 2.50
C ILE A 17 10.66 -28.07 3.62
N ASN A 18 11.36 -28.10 4.76
CA ASN A 18 10.97 -28.91 5.91
C ASN A 18 9.60 -28.49 6.48
N ARG A 19 9.35 -27.18 6.61
CA ARG A 19 8.06 -26.67 7.10
C ARG A 19 6.90 -27.05 6.17
N LEU A 20 7.08 -26.96 4.85
CA LEU A 20 6.06 -27.36 3.88
C LEU A 20 5.83 -28.88 3.88
N SER A 21 6.90 -29.66 4.03
CA SER A 21 6.82 -31.13 4.11
C SER A 21 6.06 -31.58 5.37
N ASN A 22 6.26 -30.88 6.49
CA ASN A 22 5.52 -31.15 7.72
C ASN A 22 4.05 -30.78 7.58
N LEU A 23 3.74 -29.61 7.01
CA LEU A 23 2.34 -29.22 6.74
C LEU A 23 1.63 -30.25 5.85
N GLN A 24 2.29 -30.76 4.80
CA GLN A 24 1.74 -31.81 3.96
C GLN A 24 1.37 -33.05 4.78
N LYS A 25 2.28 -33.54 5.63
CA LYS A 25 2.02 -34.70 6.50
C LYS A 25 0.85 -34.45 7.45
N SER A 26 0.76 -33.26 8.03
CA SER A 26 -0.34 -32.88 8.92
C SER A 26 -1.69 -32.82 8.20
N LEU A 27 -1.70 -32.39 6.94
CA LEU A 27 -2.90 -32.43 6.09
C LEU A 27 -3.32 -33.87 5.76
N GLU A 28 -2.35 -34.75 5.47
CA GLU A 28 -2.61 -36.18 5.20
C GLU A 28 -3.12 -36.93 6.44
N SER A 29 -2.59 -36.61 7.63
CA SER A 29 -2.98 -37.25 8.90
C SER A 29 -4.23 -36.63 9.54
N GLY A 30 -4.65 -35.44 9.09
CA GLY A 30 -5.74 -34.69 9.71
C GLY A 30 -5.37 -34.05 11.05
N ASP A 31 -4.09 -33.78 11.29
CA ASP A 31 -3.60 -33.13 12.52
C ASP A 31 -3.94 -31.63 12.52
N LEU A 32 -5.15 -31.32 13.01
CA LEU A 32 -5.67 -29.96 13.09
C LEU A 32 -4.85 -29.03 13.99
N GLN A 33 -4.13 -29.58 14.97
CA GLN A 33 -3.32 -28.77 15.88
C GLN A 33 -2.10 -28.20 15.15
N GLU A 34 -1.38 -29.05 14.42
CA GLU A 34 -0.19 -28.63 13.68
C GLU A 34 -0.55 -27.71 12.51
N ILE A 35 -1.67 -27.98 11.82
CA ILE A 35 -2.20 -27.09 10.77
C ILE A 35 -2.49 -25.69 11.33
N ARG A 36 -3.15 -25.62 12.50
CA ARG A 36 -3.44 -24.33 13.15
C ARG A 36 -2.15 -23.60 13.53
N SER A 37 -1.20 -24.31 14.14
CA SER A 37 0.10 -23.76 14.52
C SER A 37 0.82 -23.12 13.33
N PHE A 38 0.88 -23.83 12.20
CA PHE A 38 1.48 -23.32 10.96
C PHE A 38 0.82 -22.01 10.48
N MET A 39 -0.51 -21.94 10.51
CA MET A 39 -1.27 -20.76 10.10
C MET A 39 -1.05 -19.57 11.04
N GLU A 40 -1.00 -19.82 12.35
CA GLU A 40 -0.72 -18.79 13.36
C GLU A 40 0.69 -18.20 13.21
N ASP A 41 1.69 -19.04 12.95
CA ASP A 41 3.06 -18.59 12.70
C ASP A 41 3.16 -17.78 11.40
N GLY A 42 2.42 -18.18 10.36
CA GLY A 42 2.30 -17.40 9.14
C GLY A 42 1.70 -16.01 9.38
N LYS A 43 0.65 -15.93 10.20
CA LYS A 43 0.03 -14.66 10.60
C LYS A 43 1.00 -13.77 11.40
N LYS A 44 1.65 -14.32 12.43
CA LYS A 44 2.66 -13.59 13.23
C LYS A 44 3.81 -13.10 12.37
N GLY A 45 4.31 -13.94 11.46
CA GLY A 45 5.38 -13.57 10.53
C GLY A 45 4.99 -12.38 9.64
N ARG A 46 3.74 -12.36 9.14
CA ARG A 46 3.21 -11.22 8.38
C ARG A 46 3.15 -9.94 9.20
N GLU A 47 2.72 -10.01 10.46
CA GLU A 47 2.63 -8.85 11.36
C GLU A 47 3.99 -8.21 11.70
N LEU A 48 5.09 -8.96 11.57
CA LEU A 48 6.45 -8.48 11.84
C LEU A 48 7.08 -7.70 10.67
N ILE A 49 6.46 -7.65 9.49
CA ILE A 49 7.04 -7.01 8.30
C ILE A 49 6.74 -5.49 8.34
N PRO A 50 7.74 -4.61 8.55
CA PRO A 50 7.51 -3.17 8.63
C PRO A 50 7.18 -2.61 7.24
N GLY A 51 6.00 -1.98 7.09
CA GLY A 51 5.63 -1.24 5.88
C GLY A 51 5.14 -2.09 4.69
N LYS A 52 4.04 -1.60 4.08
CA LYS A 52 3.16 -2.12 3.01
C LYS A 52 2.60 -3.55 3.07
N HIS A 53 3.21 -4.54 3.76
CA HIS A 53 2.65 -5.91 3.91
C HIS A 53 2.62 -6.47 5.36
N GLY A 54 2.79 -5.62 6.37
CA GLY A 54 2.74 -6.06 7.78
C GLY A 54 2.65 -4.97 8.85
N GLY A 55 2.65 -3.68 8.48
CA GLY A 55 2.35 -2.60 9.42
C GLY A 55 0.84 -2.43 9.61
N VAL A 56 0.43 -1.90 10.78
CA VAL A 56 -0.92 -1.40 11.07
C VAL A 56 -1.47 -0.73 9.81
N ASN A 57 -2.65 -1.15 9.35
CA ASN A 57 -3.34 -0.57 8.20
C ASN A 57 -3.30 0.94 8.38
N ARG A 58 -2.43 1.64 7.65
CA ARG A 58 -2.38 3.08 7.68
C ARG A 58 -3.74 3.47 7.09
N ASP A 59 -4.61 3.98 7.95
CA ASP A 59 -6.02 4.24 7.68
C ASP A 59 -6.10 5.48 6.75
N TYR A 60 -5.59 5.30 5.54
CA TYR A 60 -5.44 6.35 4.56
C TYR A 60 -6.77 6.59 3.87
N SER A 61 -7.00 7.86 3.60
CA SER A 61 -8.10 8.35 2.80
C SER A 61 -7.52 8.95 1.52
N TYR A 62 -8.14 8.59 0.42
CA TYR A 62 -7.63 8.83 -0.92
C TYR A 62 -8.43 9.94 -1.59
N VAL A 63 -7.75 10.97 -2.08
CA VAL A 63 -8.37 12.13 -2.75
C VAL A 63 -7.99 12.11 -4.24
N PRO A 64 -8.92 11.72 -5.13
CA PRO A 64 -8.70 11.76 -6.58
C PRO A 64 -8.87 13.17 -7.12
N ILE A 65 -7.86 13.67 -7.83
CA ILE A 65 -7.74 15.03 -8.36
C ILE A 65 -7.45 14.94 -9.86
N VAL A 66 -8.30 15.56 -10.67
CA VAL A 66 -8.06 15.66 -12.12
C VAL A 66 -7.12 16.84 -12.37
N ILE A 67 -6.08 16.62 -13.17
CA ILE A 67 -5.14 17.64 -13.63
C ILE A 67 -5.07 17.67 -15.14
N ASP A 68 -4.92 18.87 -15.70
CA ASP A 68 -4.55 19.04 -17.11
C ASP A 68 -3.16 18.42 -17.37
N ASP A 69 -2.98 17.83 -18.54
CA ASP A 69 -1.67 17.33 -19.00
C ASP A 69 -0.74 18.50 -19.42
N LYS A 70 -0.34 19.30 -18.43
CA LYS A 70 0.60 20.42 -18.58
C LYS A 70 1.74 20.31 -17.57
N PRO A 71 2.97 20.70 -17.96
CA PRO A 71 4.09 20.78 -17.04
C PRO A 71 3.73 21.53 -15.75
N GLY A 72 4.10 20.96 -14.60
CA GLY A 72 3.87 21.56 -13.29
C GLY A 72 2.53 21.24 -12.61
N GLY A 73 1.68 20.39 -13.20
CA GLY A 73 0.43 19.93 -12.57
C GLY A 73 0.61 19.37 -11.15
N LEU A 74 1.54 18.42 -10.97
CA LEU A 74 1.88 17.86 -9.65
C LEU A 74 2.42 18.91 -8.67
N ALA A 75 3.31 19.79 -9.12
CA ALA A 75 3.90 20.83 -8.28
C ALA A 75 2.82 21.77 -7.72
N ARG A 76 1.83 22.13 -8.54
CA ARG A 76 0.69 22.94 -8.12
C ARG A 76 -0.14 22.23 -7.03
N ILE A 77 -0.42 20.94 -7.18
CA ILE A 77 -1.13 20.16 -6.14
C ILE A 77 -0.34 20.17 -4.82
N PHE A 78 0.97 19.91 -4.85
CA PHE A 78 1.78 19.90 -3.63
C PHE A 78 1.90 21.27 -2.97
N ASN A 79 1.93 22.35 -3.76
CA ASN A 79 1.89 23.70 -3.23
C ASN A 79 0.57 23.98 -2.50
N GLU A 80 -0.57 23.50 -3.02
CA GLU A 80 -1.85 23.61 -2.31
C GLU A 80 -1.84 22.81 -1.00
N CYS A 81 -1.25 21.60 -0.99
CA CYS A 81 -1.11 20.81 0.25
C CYS A 81 -0.26 21.55 1.29
N ALA A 82 0.88 22.12 0.87
CA ALA A 82 1.77 22.88 1.73
C ALA A 82 1.09 24.14 2.29
N ALA A 83 0.26 24.83 1.49
CA ALA A 83 -0.46 26.03 1.90
C ALA A 83 -1.42 25.80 3.07
N ILE A 84 -1.93 24.58 3.23
CA ILE A 84 -2.84 24.18 4.32
C ILE A 84 -2.19 23.25 5.34
N GLY A 85 -0.87 23.01 5.23
CA GLY A 85 -0.12 22.17 6.17
C GLY A 85 -0.52 20.70 6.15
N VAL A 86 -1.01 20.19 5.02
CA VAL A 86 -1.44 18.80 4.87
C VAL A 86 -0.27 17.90 4.43
N ASN A 87 -0.09 16.77 5.12
CA ASN A 87 0.94 15.79 4.77
C ASN A 87 0.44 14.79 3.72
N VAL A 88 1.26 14.53 2.69
CA VAL A 88 0.98 13.50 1.67
C VAL A 88 1.78 12.25 2.00
N GLU A 89 1.09 11.12 2.09
CA GLU A 89 1.67 9.86 2.52
C GLU A 89 2.06 8.96 1.35
N ASP A 90 1.28 9.01 0.28
CA ASP A 90 1.52 8.29 -0.96
C ASP A 90 0.80 9.00 -2.13
N LEU A 91 1.18 8.66 -3.37
CA LEU A 91 0.52 9.16 -4.57
C LEU A 91 0.43 8.06 -5.63
N VAL A 92 -0.69 8.05 -6.35
CA VAL A 92 -0.88 7.24 -7.56
C VAL A 92 -1.25 8.16 -8.71
N MET A 93 -0.68 7.92 -9.88
CA MET A 93 -0.97 8.65 -11.10
C MET A 93 -1.50 7.68 -12.17
N GLU A 94 -2.66 7.99 -12.71
CA GLU A 94 -3.26 7.28 -13.83
C GLU A 94 -3.41 8.22 -15.02
N HIS A 95 -2.95 7.77 -16.19
CA HIS A 95 -3.19 8.46 -17.45
C HIS A 95 -4.28 7.70 -18.22
N SER A 96 -5.36 8.39 -18.58
CA SER A 96 -6.38 7.79 -19.44
C SER A 96 -5.89 7.78 -20.89
N PRO A 97 -5.81 6.62 -21.58
CA PRO A 97 -5.43 6.58 -22.98
C PRO A 97 -6.40 7.41 -23.82
N GLY A 98 -5.89 8.45 -24.51
CA GLY A 98 -6.68 9.27 -25.45
C GLY A 98 -7.36 10.50 -24.85
N GLN A 99 -7.10 10.88 -23.59
CA GLN A 99 -7.48 12.18 -23.04
C GLN A 99 -6.28 12.93 -22.46
N GLU A 100 -6.20 14.24 -22.69
CA GLU A 100 -5.16 15.14 -22.15
C GLU A 100 -5.38 15.49 -20.66
N VAL A 101 -5.83 14.51 -19.86
CA VAL A 101 -6.06 14.68 -18.42
C VAL A 101 -5.38 13.55 -17.64
N GLY A 102 -4.69 13.91 -16.56
CA GLY A 102 -4.13 12.99 -15.59
C GLY A 102 -5.04 12.89 -14.35
N LEU A 103 -5.22 11.70 -13.81
CA LEU A 103 -5.85 11.49 -12.51
C LEU A 103 -4.77 11.23 -11.47
N ILE A 104 -4.67 12.10 -10.48
CA ILE A 104 -3.78 11.95 -9.33
C ILE A 104 -4.61 11.56 -8.12
N THR A 105 -4.26 10.47 -7.47
CA THR A 105 -4.87 10.09 -6.21
C THR A 105 -3.84 10.22 -5.11
N LEU A 106 -4.07 11.15 -4.18
CA LEU A 106 -3.22 11.33 -3.00
C LEU A 106 -3.75 10.50 -1.84
N ALA A 107 -2.86 9.81 -1.12
CA ALA A 107 -3.17 9.12 0.12
C ALA A 107 -2.79 10.02 1.31
N LEU A 108 -3.73 10.26 2.23
CA LEU A 108 -3.54 11.13 3.39
C LEU A 108 -4.24 10.54 4.63
N SER A 109 -4.04 11.15 5.79
CA SER A 109 -4.90 10.89 6.94
C SER A 109 -6.36 11.26 6.64
N SER A 110 -7.34 10.65 7.32
CA SER A 110 -8.77 10.96 7.07
C SER A 110 -9.13 12.43 7.27
N ASN A 111 -8.52 13.09 8.26
CA ASN A 111 -8.76 14.50 8.52
C ASN A 111 -8.16 15.37 7.41
N ASP A 112 -6.91 15.10 7.02
CA ASP A 112 -6.21 15.85 5.99
C ASP A 112 -6.86 15.68 4.61
N ALA A 113 -7.35 14.47 4.29
CA ALA A 113 -8.06 14.22 3.04
C ALA A 113 -9.33 15.07 2.92
N THR A 114 -10.09 15.20 4.01
CA THR A 114 -11.29 16.03 4.05
C THR A 114 -10.95 17.52 3.93
N LEU A 115 -9.90 17.96 4.63
CA LEU A 115 -9.43 19.34 4.58
C LEU A 115 -8.94 19.72 3.18
N LEU A 116 -8.10 18.87 2.58
CA LEU A 116 -7.54 19.08 1.25
C LEU A 116 -8.62 19.08 0.17
N GLN A 117 -9.55 18.14 0.20
CA GLN A 117 -10.61 18.08 -0.82
C GLN A 117 -11.44 19.37 -0.84
N ARG A 118 -11.83 19.87 0.34
CA ARG A 118 -12.57 21.14 0.45
C ARG A 118 -11.76 22.31 -0.09
N HIS A 119 -10.50 22.43 0.34
CA HIS A 119 -9.59 23.49 -0.11
C HIS A 119 -9.41 23.50 -1.64
N LEU A 120 -9.18 22.33 -2.24
CA LEU A 120 -9.01 22.20 -3.69
C LEU A 120 -10.28 22.59 -4.45
N VAL A 121 -11.46 22.17 -4.00
CA VAL A 121 -12.74 22.57 -4.62
C VAL A 121 -12.97 24.09 -4.51
N GLU A 122 -12.68 24.70 -3.36
CA GLU A 122 -12.76 26.16 -3.18
C GLU A 122 -11.82 26.92 -4.12
N LYS A 123 -10.67 26.32 -4.46
CA LYS A 123 -9.70 26.85 -5.44
C LYS A 123 -10.04 26.51 -6.90
N GLY A 124 -11.17 25.85 -7.15
CA GLY A 124 -11.65 25.52 -8.50
C GLY A 124 -11.02 24.27 -9.11
N TRP A 125 -10.33 23.44 -8.33
CA TRP A 125 -9.83 22.15 -8.79
C TRP A 125 -10.96 21.10 -8.87
N LEU A 126 -10.82 20.16 -9.79
CA LEU A 126 -11.68 18.97 -9.89
C LEU A 126 -11.20 17.88 -8.93
N ALA A 127 -11.49 18.05 -7.64
CA ALA A 127 -11.17 17.09 -6.57
C ALA A 127 -12.41 16.32 -6.11
N HIS A 128 -12.36 14.99 -6.21
CA HIS A 128 -13.44 14.10 -5.79
C HIS A 128 -13.41 13.86 -4.29
N ALA A 129 -14.58 13.53 -3.72
CA ALA A 129 -14.71 13.23 -2.29
C ALA A 129 -13.73 12.11 -1.86
N PRO A 130 -13.12 12.22 -0.64
CA PRO A 130 -12.19 11.22 -0.15
C PRO A 130 -12.84 9.84 -0.05
N ARG A 131 -12.07 8.79 -0.36
CA ARG A 131 -12.52 7.39 -0.24
C ARG A 131 -11.54 6.60 0.62
N LYS A 132 -12.02 5.65 1.41
CA LYS A 132 -11.16 4.62 2.01
C LYS A 132 -10.90 3.52 0.98
N ASN A 133 -9.76 2.83 1.08
CA ASN A 133 -9.56 1.60 0.31
C ASN A 133 -10.71 0.64 0.60
N GLN A 134 -11.38 0.15 -0.45
CA GLN A 134 -12.22 -1.05 -0.39
C GLN A 134 -11.34 -2.29 -0.31
#